data_AF-A0A925EAM1-F1
#
_entry.id   AF-A0A925EAM1-F1
#
_cell.length_a   1.000
_cell.length_b   1.000
_cell.length_c   1.000
_cell.angle_alpha   90.00
_cell.angle_beta   90.00
_cell.angle_gamma   90.00
#
_symmetry.space_group_name_H-M   'P 1'
#
loop_
_entity.id
_entity.type
_entity.pdbx_description
1 polymer ?
#
loop_
_entity_poly.entity_id
_entity_poly.type
_entity_poly.pdbx_seq_one_letter_code
_entity_poly.pdbx_strand_id
1 'polypeptide(L)'
;MINSFLQKLKRIGQFSLNTLFKPIESLHTKWVVIALFAGLFAAGMLQWGFFLDWFNNRFDIQDWHLHVGPYLDFVSKALKSGQFPLHADSPYMIPSRYLARQNRPFSPQILLLYFLNPATYVLVNVWILYSLSFVGLLLIRARYQLSFVSFLSLFLLFNLNGHIVAHMGVGHFEWVRYFLLPFYVLLIMKMVEGEKTGWKWMLSMSLLMLVITLQGAAHFFIYCITFLFLLALFQPHLFSPIIKAIVLCILVSMIRILPPALQFAGGTGLKFLGGFESVYQFLQVFTSPSNQGYWEKTYYVGVIGFAFILYSGIIKTWMKEERYRALFLPIIVMIFFSVGSIYLPLFSSHIPFLDSQRAPTRFVIIPLVFLITLASIQFQSLINEWKNSWEKKVIVLFGMALMAYDLIYNSRVWSLQNYGVSKRATDIISVSVASYPDPAYITTLIIGSACTLITLIGLIFLAYREQKQTV
;
A
#
# COMPACT_ATOMS: atom_id res chain seq x y z
N MET A 1 -46.64 29.86 6.41
CA MET A 1 -45.62 29.66 5.35
C MET A 1 -44.25 29.29 5.92
N ILE A 2 -43.71 30.05 6.89
CA ILE A 2 -42.39 29.82 7.51
C ILE A 2 -42.25 28.42 8.14
N ASN A 3 -43.24 27.96 8.91
CA ASN A 3 -43.19 26.63 9.56
C ASN A 3 -43.13 25.46 8.55
N SER A 4 -43.86 25.56 7.43
CA SER A 4 -43.85 24.55 6.36
C SER A 4 -42.50 24.50 5.64
N PHE A 5 -41.92 25.67 5.37
CA PHE A 5 -40.59 25.79 4.78
C PHE A 5 -39.50 25.19 5.70
N LEU A 6 -39.51 25.52 6.99
CA LEU A 6 -38.58 24.97 7.99
C LEU A 6 -38.72 23.44 8.13
N GLN A 7 -39.94 22.91 8.12
CA GLN A 7 -40.17 21.46 8.13
C GLN A 7 -39.63 20.77 6.87
N LYS A 8 -39.80 21.39 5.69
CA LYS A 8 -39.24 20.88 4.43
C LYS A 8 -37.72 20.85 4.46
N LEU A 9 -37.07 21.93 4.95
CA LEU A 9 -35.63 21.98 5.16
C LEU A 9 -35.15 20.91 6.13
N LYS A 10 -35.82 20.73 7.27
CA LYS A 10 -35.50 19.68 8.25
C LYS A 10 -35.58 18.28 7.63
N ARG A 11 -36.59 18.01 6.80
CA ARG A 11 -36.76 16.72 6.11
C ARG A 11 -35.65 16.47 5.09
N ILE A 12 -35.29 17.48 4.30
CA ILE A 12 -34.20 17.40 3.32
C ILE A 12 -32.85 17.21 4.04
N GLY A 13 -32.62 17.94 5.12
CA GLY A 13 -31.42 17.80 5.96
C GLY A 13 -31.30 16.40 6.54
N GLN A 14 -32.38 15.88 7.14
CA GLN A 14 -32.39 14.53 7.71
C GLN A 14 -32.18 13.45 6.63
N PHE A 15 -32.79 13.60 5.45
CA PHE A 15 -32.58 12.69 4.33
C PHE A 15 -31.11 12.68 3.88
N SER A 16 -30.50 13.86 3.75
CA SER A 16 -29.10 14.01 3.37
C SER A 16 -28.17 13.37 4.41
N LEU A 17 -28.39 13.67 5.70
CA LEU A 17 -27.63 13.07 6.80
C LEU A 17 -27.81 11.55 6.86
N ASN A 18 -29.02 11.03 6.64
CA ASN A 18 -29.23 9.58 6.62
C ASN A 18 -28.51 8.93 5.44
N THR A 19 -28.51 9.56 4.27
CA THR A 19 -27.81 9.06 3.07
C THR A 19 -26.30 8.94 3.29
N LEU A 20 -25.71 9.86 4.06
CA LEU A 20 -24.26 9.88 4.33
C LEU A 20 -23.85 8.89 5.42
N PHE A 21 -24.64 8.77 6.49
CA PHE A 21 -24.27 8.06 7.72
C PHE A 21 -24.82 6.63 7.82
N LYS A 22 -25.81 6.26 7.01
CA LYS A 22 -26.37 4.91 7.02
C LYS A 22 -25.93 4.09 5.80
N PRO A 23 -25.87 2.76 5.92
CA PRO A 23 -25.84 1.87 4.76
C PRO A 23 -27.04 2.11 3.83
N ILE A 24 -26.95 1.66 2.58
CA ILE A 24 -27.99 1.86 1.57
C ILE A 24 -29.26 1.10 1.96
N GLU A 25 -30.36 1.82 2.24
CA GLU A 25 -31.67 1.25 2.60
C GLU A 25 -32.71 1.31 1.44
N SER A 26 -32.50 2.11 0.38
CA SER A 26 -33.50 2.34 -0.69
C SER A 26 -32.90 2.51 -2.10
N LEU A 27 -33.71 2.37 -3.15
CA LEU A 27 -33.28 2.57 -4.55
C LEU A 27 -32.86 4.02 -4.86
N HIS A 28 -33.57 5.03 -4.36
CA HIS A 28 -33.18 6.43 -4.59
C HIS A 28 -31.88 6.79 -3.86
N THR A 29 -31.72 6.35 -2.62
CA THR A 29 -30.47 6.56 -1.87
C THR A 29 -29.29 5.81 -2.50
N LYS A 30 -29.54 4.67 -3.18
CA LYS A 30 -28.50 3.94 -3.91
C LYS A 30 -27.81 4.80 -4.97
N TRP A 31 -28.56 5.51 -5.82
CA TRP A 31 -27.98 6.32 -6.89
C TRP A 31 -27.17 7.51 -6.37
N VAL A 32 -27.67 8.18 -5.34
CA VAL A 32 -26.92 9.27 -4.68
C VAL A 32 -25.61 8.75 -4.10
N VAL A 33 -25.65 7.61 -3.42
CA VAL A 33 -24.46 6.98 -2.84
C VAL A 33 -23.46 6.53 -3.91
N ILE A 34 -23.93 5.99 -5.04
CA ILE A 34 -23.07 5.66 -6.19
C ILE A 34 -22.40 6.92 -6.73
N ALA A 35 -23.16 8.01 -6.93
CA ALA A 35 -22.61 9.27 -7.41
C ALA A 35 -21.56 9.85 -6.44
N LEU A 36 -21.78 9.73 -5.14
CA LEU A 36 -20.80 10.15 -4.12
C LEU A 36 -19.50 9.32 -4.20
N PHE A 37 -19.59 7.99 -4.35
CA PHE A 37 -18.40 7.16 -4.50
C PHE A 37 -17.68 7.40 -5.83
N ALA A 38 -18.42 7.60 -6.93
CA ALA A 38 -17.84 7.96 -8.23
C ALA A 38 -17.13 9.32 -8.17
N GLY A 39 -17.74 10.31 -7.51
CA GLY A 39 -17.12 11.61 -7.27
C GLY A 39 -15.86 11.52 -6.41
N LEU A 40 -15.88 10.69 -5.36
CA LEU A 40 -14.71 10.45 -4.52
C LEU A 40 -13.57 9.76 -5.27
N PHE A 41 -13.90 8.78 -6.12
CA PHE A 41 -12.94 8.13 -7.02
C PHE A 41 -12.30 9.12 -7.99
N ALA A 42 -13.12 9.93 -8.67
CA ALA A 42 -12.64 10.96 -9.59
C ALA A 42 -11.75 11.99 -8.86
N ALA A 43 -12.14 12.42 -7.66
CA ALA A 43 -11.35 13.35 -6.84
C ALA A 43 -9.97 12.77 -6.50
N GLY A 44 -9.86 11.47 -6.19
CA GLY A 44 -8.57 10.83 -5.97
C GLY A 44 -7.71 10.73 -7.22
N MET A 45 -8.30 10.42 -8.39
CA MET A 45 -7.57 10.46 -9.66
C MET A 45 -7.01 11.85 -9.95
N LEU A 46 -7.84 12.89 -9.78
CA LEU A 46 -7.43 14.28 -9.95
C LEU A 46 -6.33 14.66 -8.97
N GLN A 47 -6.45 14.28 -7.69
CA GLN A 47 -5.44 14.55 -6.68
C GLN A 47 -4.08 13.95 -7.06
N TRP A 48 -4.03 12.69 -7.51
CA TRP A 48 -2.78 12.08 -7.97
C TRP A 48 -2.25 12.69 -9.28
N GLY A 49 -3.14 13.13 -10.17
CA GLY A 49 -2.78 13.92 -11.35
C GLY A 49 -2.08 15.22 -10.96
N PHE A 50 -2.69 16.04 -10.11
CA PHE A 50 -2.07 17.27 -9.60
C PHE A 50 -0.79 16.99 -8.82
N PHE A 51 -0.77 15.95 -7.97
CA PHE A 51 0.39 15.58 -7.17
C PHE A 51 1.62 15.27 -8.02
N LEU A 52 1.44 14.53 -9.12
CA LEU A 52 2.50 14.13 -10.05
C LEU A 52 2.78 15.14 -11.14
N ASP A 53 2.11 16.31 -11.12
CA ASP A 53 2.19 17.31 -12.18
C ASP A 53 1.74 16.78 -13.56
N TRP A 54 0.70 15.95 -13.56
CA TRP A 54 0.08 15.36 -14.74
C TRP A 54 1.10 14.62 -15.62
N PHE A 55 1.24 15.04 -16.87
CA PHE A 55 2.12 14.44 -17.87
C PHE A 55 3.48 15.15 -17.95
N ASN A 56 3.73 16.14 -17.09
CA ASN A 56 5.00 16.86 -17.09
C ASN A 56 6.12 15.93 -16.61
N ASN A 57 7.26 15.97 -17.31
CA ASN A 57 8.42 15.20 -16.91
C ASN A 57 9.08 15.87 -15.69
N ARG A 58 9.06 15.17 -14.56
CA ARG A 58 9.68 15.59 -13.29
C ARG A 58 10.78 14.63 -12.82
N PHE A 59 11.44 13.97 -13.78
CA PHE A 59 12.62 13.13 -13.55
C PHE A 59 13.90 13.94 -13.36
N ASP A 60 13.77 15.18 -12.89
CA ASP A 60 14.82 16.06 -12.42
C ASP A 60 14.85 16.12 -10.88
N ILE A 61 13.92 15.47 -10.17
CA ILE A 61 13.80 15.57 -8.71
C ILE A 61 14.31 14.30 -8.02
N GLN A 62 15.29 14.40 -7.10
CA GLN A 62 15.65 13.32 -6.16
C GLN A 62 15.76 11.93 -6.82
N ASP A 63 15.05 10.93 -6.29
CA ASP A 63 15.05 9.56 -6.81
C ASP A 63 14.26 9.42 -8.11
N TRP A 64 13.40 10.37 -8.47
CA TRP A 64 12.82 10.38 -9.81
C TRP A 64 13.91 10.49 -10.88
N HIS A 65 14.94 11.29 -10.61
CA HIS A 65 16.09 11.49 -11.49
C HIS A 65 17.05 10.31 -11.47
N LEU A 66 17.50 9.88 -10.29
CA LEU A 66 18.53 8.85 -10.17
C LEU A 66 18.00 7.43 -10.36
N HIS A 67 16.73 7.20 -10.04
CA HIS A 67 16.18 5.87 -9.87
C HIS A 67 14.93 5.59 -10.66
N VAL A 68 14.08 6.53 -11.06
CA VAL A 68 12.85 6.16 -11.78
C VAL A 68 12.98 6.39 -13.27
N GLY A 69 13.27 7.62 -13.68
CA GLY A 69 13.33 8.02 -15.08
C GLY A 69 14.25 7.16 -15.93
N PRO A 70 15.54 7.01 -15.56
CA PRO A 70 16.50 6.23 -16.34
C PRO A 70 16.11 4.75 -16.49
N TYR A 71 15.40 4.19 -15.51
CA TYR A 71 14.97 2.79 -15.56
C TYR A 71 13.78 2.58 -16.47
N LEU A 72 12.80 3.48 -16.39
CA LEU A 72 11.65 3.42 -17.29
C LEU A 72 12.07 3.72 -18.73
N ASP A 73 13.04 4.60 -18.93
CA ASP A 73 13.66 4.85 -20.24
C ASP A 73 14.38 3.61 -20.77
N PHE A 74 15.23 2.96 -19.96
CA PHE A 74 15.88 1.68 -20.30
C PHE A 74 14.87 0.61 -20.73
N VAL A 75 13.80 0.41 -19.96
CA VAL A 75 12.76 -0.58 -20.30
C VAL A 75 12.00 -0.18 -21.56
N SER A 76 11.67 1.11 -21.73
CA SER A 76 11.01 1.60 -22.95
C SER A 76 11.88 1.37 -24.18
N LYS A 77 13.18 1.67 -24.11
CA LYS A 77 14.16 1.40 -25.17
C LYS A 77 14.22 -0.08 -25.52
N ALA A 78 14.35 -0.96 -24.52
CA ALA A 78 14.38 -2.41 -24.72
C ALA A 78 13.11 -2.92 -25.43
N LEU A 79 11.92 -2.51 -24.94
CA LEU A 79 10.65 -2.91 -25.53
C LEU A 79 10.52 -2.43 -26.98
N LYS A 80 10.93 -1.19 -27.28
CA LYS A 80 10.83 -0.60 -28.62
C LYS A 80 11.87 -1.16 -29.59
N SER A 81 13.02 -1.61 -29.12
CA SER A 81 14.04 -2.28 -29.92
C SER A 81 13.81 -3.79 -30.08
N GLY A 82 12.73 -4.33 -29.49
CA GLY A 82 12.46 -5.77 -29.51
C GLY A 82 13.43 -6.60 -28.66
N GLN A 83 14.14 -5.97 -27.73
CA GLN A 83 15.09 -6.61 -26.83
C GLN A 83 14.45 -6.87 -25.46
N PHE A 84 14.87 -7.94 -24.79
CA PHE A 84 14.42 -8.23 -23.43
C PHE A 84 15.30 -7.45 -22.42
N PRO A 85 14.72 -6.72 -21.44
CA PRO A 85 15.48 -5.84 -20.55
C PRO A 85 16.21 -6.62 -19.44
N LEU A 86 17.25 -7.37 -19.81
CA LEU A 86 18.02 -8.20 -18.88
C LEU A 86 19.14 -7.43 -18.19
N HIS A 87 19.90 -6.67 -18.99
CA HIS A 87 21.12 -6.02 -18.54
C HIS A 87 21.11 -4.55 -18.95
N ALA A 88 21.34 -3.68 -17.98
CA ALA A 88 21.51 -2.26 -18.18
C ALA A 88 23.00 -1.90 -18.24
N ASP A 89 23.40 -1.16 -19.28
CA ASP A 89 24.73 -0.58 -19.37
C ASP A 89 24.70 0.86 -18.88
N SER A 90 24.97 1.03 -17.58
CA SER A 90 25.12 2.34 -16.96
C SER A 90 25.83 2.24 -15.60
N PRO A 91 26.75 3.16 -15.28
CA PRO A 91 27.37 3.23 -13.95
C PRO A 91 26.36 3.55 -12.84
N TYR A 92 25.19 4.09 -13.18
CA TYR A 92 24.11 4.41 -12.22
C TYR A 92 23.13 3.23 -12.01
N MET A 93 23.31 2.13 -12.77
CA MET A 93 22.50 0.91 -12.70
C MET A 93 23.27 -0.24 -12.05
N ILE A 94 23.45 -0.17 -10.73
CA ILE A 94 24.13 -1.23 -9.96
C ILE A 94 23.12 -1.98 -9.08
N PRO A 95 22.96 -3.30 -9.24
CA PRO A 95 23.56 -4.18 -10.25
C PRO A 95 22.98 -3.91 -11.66
N SER A 96 23.72 -4.29 -12.70
CA SER A 96 23.30 -4.19 -14.10
C SER A 96 22.17 -5.16 -14.47
N ARG A 97 22.05 -6.28 -13.74
CA ARG A 97 20.97 -7.27 -13.88
C ARG A 97 19.64 -6.65 -13.44
N TYR A 98 18.75 -6.40 -14.39
CA TYR A 98 17.50 -5.67 -14.15
C TYR A 98 16.61 -6.38 -13.12
N LEU A 99 16.36 -7.68 -13.27
CA LEU A 99 15.48 -8.40 -12.34
C LEU A 99 16.12 -8.71 -10.99
N ALA A 100 17.46 -8.58 -10.86
CA ALA A 100 18.12 -8.64 -9.56
C ALA A 100 17.83 -7.41 -8.69
N ARG A 101 17.28 -6.34 -9.27
CA ARG A 101 16.78 -5.19 -8.50
C ARG A 101 15.38 -5.46 -8.00
N GLN A 102 15.28 -5.59 -6.69
CA GLN A 102 14.05 -5.91 -5.98
C GLN A 102 12.95 -4.85 -6.14
N ASN A 103 13.34 -3.59 -6.32
CA ASN A 103 12.43 -2.44 -6.43
C ASN A 103 11.94 -2.13 -7.86
N ARG A 104 12.13 -3.05 -8.82
CA ARG A 104 11.82 -2.81 -10.24
C ARG A 104 10.60 -3.60 -10.73
N PRO A 105 9.69 -2.96 -11.48
CA PRO A 105 8.54 -3.65 -12.03
C PRO A 105 8.93 -4.64 -13.13
N PHE A 106 8.28 -5.80 -13.08
CA PHE A 106 8.22 -6.84 -14.09
C PHE A 106 6.77 -7.35 -14.23
N SER A 107 5.81 -6.46 -13.99
CA SER A 107 4.38 -6.74 -14.06
C SER A 107 3.83 -6.41 -15.44
N PRO A 108 2.69 -7.00 -15.87
CA PRO A 108 2.20 -6.88 -17.25
C PRO A 108 2.04 -5.43 -17.75
N GLN A 109 1.67 -4.50 -16.88
CA GLN A 109 1.47 -3.11 -17.29
C GLN A 109 2.77 -2.39 -17.66
N ILE A 110 3.96 -2.93 -17.33
CA ILE A 110 5.24 -2.36 -17.82
C ILE A 110 5.31 -2.35 -19.34
N LEU A 111 4.56 -3.23 -20.02
CA LEU A 111 4.43 -3.28 -21.48
C LEU A 111 3.80 -1.99 -22.05
N LEU A 112 3.09 -1.21 -21.24
CA LEU A 112 2.57 0.10 -21.66
C LEU A 112 3.68 1.08 -22.05
N LEU A 113 4.93 0.89 -21.57
CA LEU A 113 6.10 1.68 -22.00
C LEU A 113 6.48 1.50 -23.48
N TYR A 114 5.91 0.50 -24.15
CA TYR A 114 5.99 0.38 -25.60
C TYR A 114 5.26 1.55 -26.28
N PHE A 115 4.07 1.92 -25.77
CA PHE A 115 3.21 2.96 -26.34
C PHE A 115 3.38 4.32 -25.67
N LEU A 116 3.66 4.33 -24.36
CA LEU A 116 3.74 5.54 -23.55
C LEU A 116 5.19 5.94 -23.32
N ASN A 117 5.45 7.25 -23.27
CA ASN A 117 6.71 7.72 -22.71
C ASN A 117 6.75 7.44 -21.18
N PRO A 118 7.95 7.36 -20.60
CA PRO A 118 8.14 7.12 -19.17
C PRO A 118 7.31 7.99 -18.22
N ALA A 119 7.20 9.31 -18.45
CA ALA A 119 6.43 10.21 -17.58
C ALA A 119 4.91 9.90 -17.63
N THR A 120 4.37 9.69 -18.82
CA THR A 120 2.97 9.31 -19.02
C THR A 120 2.67 7.95 -18.39
N TYR A 121 3.59 7.00 -18.53
CA TYR A 121 3.47 5.69 -17.90
C TYR A 121 3.39 5.78 -16.37
N VAL A 122 4.18 6.64 -15.72
CA VAL A 122 4.13 6.81 -14.26
C VAL A 122 2.73 7.18 -13.79
N LEU A 123 2.12 8.20 -14.40
CA LEU A 123 0.78 8.65 -14.04
C LEU A 123 -0.26 7.55 -14.29
N VAL A 124 -0.23 6.94 -15.48
CA VAL A 124 -1.18 5.87 -15.85
C VAL A 124 -1.06 4.68 -14.90
N ASN A 125 0.17 4.27 -14.55
CA ASN A 125 0.40 3.17 -13.62
C ASN A 125 -0.10 3.50 -12.20
N VAL A 126 0.07 4.75 -11.75
CA VAL A 126 -0.49 5.23 -10.47
C VAL A 126 -2.01 5.16 -10.51
N TRP A 127 -2.66 5.62 -11.57
CA TRP A 127 -4.12 5.54 -11.72
C TRP A 127 -4.65 4.10 -11.76
N ILE A 128 -3.96 3.18 -12.45
CA ILE A 128 -4.32 1.75 -12.48
C ILE A 128 -4.28 1.19 -11.05
N LEU A 129 -3.17 1.37 -10.34
CA LEU A 129 -2.99 0.83 -8.99
C LEU A 129 -3.92 1.51 -7.98
N TYR A 130 -4.10 2.83 -8.05
CA TYR A 130 -5.11 3.57 -7.29
C TYR A 130 -6.53 3.00 -7.51
N SER A 131 -6.89 2.71 -8.76
CA SER A 131 -8.20 2.13 -9.09
C SER A 131 -8.39 0.74 -8.48
N LEU A 132 -7.37 -0.11 -8.55
CA LEU A 132 -7.38 -1.40 -7.85
C LEU A 132 -7.51 -1.22 -6.34
N SER A 133 -6.84 -0.21 -5.76
CA SER A 133 -6.97 0.11 -4.35
C SER A 133 -8.40 0.50 -3.98
N PHE A 134 -9.01 1.38 -4.78
CA PHE A 134 -10.38 1.83 -4.55
C PHE A 134 -11.35 0.65 -4.57
N VAL A 135 -11.16 -0.30 -5.49
CA VAL A 135 -11.89 -1.58 -5.48
C VAL A 135 -11.65 -2.36 -4.19
N GLY A 136 -10.40 -2.50 -3.74
CA GLY A 136 -10.07 -3.15 -2.48
C GLY A 136 -10.74 -2.50 -1.27
N LEU A 137 -10.75 -1.17 -1.19
CA LEU A 137 -11.47 -0.42 -0.16
C LEU A 137 -12.98 -0.62 -0.27
N LEU A 138 -13.55 -0.66 -1.47
CA LEU A 138 -14.98 -0.96 -1.69
C LEU A 138 -15.34 -2.39 -1.25
N LEU A 139 -14.43 -3.35 -1.37
CA LEU A 139 -14.65 -4.71 -0.84
C LEU A 139 -14.68 -4.70 0.70
N ILE A 140 -13.79 -3.94 1.34
CA ILE A 140 -13.84 -3.70 2.81
C ILE A 140 -15.17 -3.04 3.18
N ARG A 141 -15.58 -2.00 2.44
CA ARG A 141 -16.86 -1.31 2.61
C ARG A 141 -18.03 -2.29 2.56
N ALA A 142 -18.06 -3.14 1.53
CA ALA A 142 -19.14 -4.10 1.32
C ALA A 142 -19.19 -5.12 2.46
N ARG A 143 -18.04 -5.62 2.91
CA ARG A 143 -17.96 -6.58 4.02
C ARG A 143 -18.47 -6.00 5.35
N TYR A 144 -18.05 -4.80 5.69
CA TYR A 144 -18.35 -4.17 6.98
C TYR A 144 -19.52 -3.18 6.94
N GLN A 145 -20.22 -3.12 5.81
CA GLN A 145 -21.35 -2.22 5.57
C GLN A 145 -21.04 -0.76 5.94
N LEU A 146 -19.85 -0.28 5.56
CA LEU A 146 -19.46 1.09 5.88
C LEU A 146 -20.35 2.09 5.14
N SER A 147 -20.87 3.07 5.90
CA SER A 147 -21.53 4.26 5.35
C SER A 147 -20.56 5.10 4.53
N PHE A 148 -21.07 6.10 3.81
CA PHE A 148 -20.19 6.98 3.03
C PHE A 148 -19.19 7.71 3.92
N VAL A 149 -19.60 8.17 5.11
CA VAL A 149 -18.71 8.91 6.02
C VAL A 149 -17.60 8.02 6.59
N SER A 150 -17.92 6.80 7.04
CA SER A 150 -16.90 5.84 7.51
C SER A 150 -15.98 5.38 6.37
N PHE A 151 -16.50 5.28 5.14
CA PHE A 151 -15.65 5.02 3.98
C PHE A 151 -14.77 6.22 3.64
N LEU A 152 -15.28 7.45 3.79
CA LEU A 152 -14.51 8.65 3.52
C LEU A 152 -13.31 8.77 4.47
N SER A 153 -13.45 8.41 5.75
CA SER A 153 -12.31 8.36 6.69
C SER A 153 -11.28 7.31 6.27
N LEU A 154 -11.74 6.11 5.90
CA LEU A 154 -10.88 5.06 5.35
C LEU A 154 -10.12 5.56 4.12
N PHE A 155 -10.85 6.14 3.16
CA PHE A 155 -10.31 6.62 1.90
C PHE A 155 -9.26 7.72 2.10
N LEU A 156 -9.56 8.75 2.91
CA LEU A 156 -8.67 9.88 3.15
C LEU A 156 -7.37 9.44 3.82
N LEU A 157 -7.47 8.70 4.94
CA LEU A 157 -6.31 8.26 5.70
C LEU A 157 -5.46 7.26 4.91
N PHE A 158 -6.09 6.37 4.13
CA PHE A 158 -5.37 5.42 3.30
C PHE A 158 -4.65 6.10 2.13
N ASN A 159 -5.33 6.96 1.36
CA ASN A 159 -4.75 7.52 0.14
C ASN A 159 -3.83 8.71 0.38
N LEU A 160 -4.02 9.46 1.47
CA LEU A 160 -3.36 10.75 1.69
C LEU A 160 -2.52 10.80 2.96
N ASN A 161 -2.24 9.66 3.62
CA ASN A 161 -1.27 9.67 4.73
C ASN A 161 0.10 10.13 4.23
N GLY A 162 0.84 10.79 5.11
CA GLY A 162 2.13 11.37 4.80
C GLY A 162 3.16 10.35 4.36
N HIS A 163 2.98 9.06 4.68
CA HIS A 163 3.94 8.04 4.26
C HIS A 163 3.91 7.80 2.76
N ILE A 164 2.73 7.49 2.20
CA ILE A 164 2.61 7.25 0.76
C ILE A 164 2.92 8.54 -0.02
N VAL A 165 2.41 9.67 0.46
CA VAL A 165 2.62 10.97 -0.17
C VAL A 165 4.10 11.36 -0.19
N ALA A 166 4.83 11.25 0.93
CA ALA A 166 6.23 11.66 0.99
C ALA A 166 7.12 10.79 0.10
N HIS A 167 6.91 9.46 0.12
CA HIS A 167 7.66 8.53 -0.71
C HIS A 167 7.44 8.77 -2.20
N MET A 168 6.19 9.03 -2.60
CA MET A 168 5.88 9.43 -3.97
C MET A 168 6.48 10.79 -4.32
N GLY A 169 6.50 11.74 -3.38
CA GLY A 169 7.08 13.06 -3.60
C GLY A 169 8.58 13.03 -3.93
N VAL A 170 9.33 12.09 -3.36
CA VAL A 170 10.78 11.98 -3.59
C VAL A 170 11.17 11.04 -4.72
N GLY A 171 10.20 10.29 -5.28
CA GLY A 171 10.46 9.37 -6.39
C GLY A 171 10.75 7.93 -5.98
N HIS A 172 10.33 7.52 -4.78
CA HIS A 172 10.28 6.11 -4.43
C HIS A 172 9.06 5.45 -5.10
N PHE A 173 9.08 5.35 -6.43
CA PHE A 173 7.95 4.89 -7.24
C PHE A 173 7.47 3.49 -6.84
N GLU A 174 8.34 2.62 -6.31
CA GLU A 174 7.96 1.33 -5.75
C GLU A 174 6.89 1.41 -4.64
N TRP A 175 6.66 2.59 -4.06
CA TRP A 175 5.62 2.79 -3.06
C TRP A 175 4.21 2.86 -3.62
N VAL A 176 4.01 3.06 -4.93
CA VAL A 176 2.69 2.95 -5.56
C VAL A 176 2.03 1.59 -5.28
N ARG A 177 2.81 0.55 -5.02
CA ARG A 177 2.31 -0.80 -4.74
C ARG A 177 1.64 -0.92 -3.36
N TYR A 178 1.80 0.08 -2.50
CA TYR A 178 0.98 0.30 -1.31
C TYR A 178 -0.52 0.14 -1.59
N PHE A 179 -0.96 0.54 -2.78
CA PHE A 179 -2.36 0.45 -3.22
C PHE A 179 -2.92 -0.98 -3.26
N LEU A 180 -2.08 -2.02 -3.17
CA LEU A 180 -2.52 -3.43 -3.09
C LEU A 180 -2.81 -3.91 -1.66
N LEU A 181 -2.42 -3.15 -0.63
CA LEU A 181 -2.59 -3.53 0.78
C LEU A 181 -4.05 -3.71 1.25
N PRO A 182 -5.09 -3.04 0.69
CA PRO A 182 -6.47 -3.31 1.08
C PRO A 182 -6.88 -4.77 0.86
N PHE A 183 -6.39 -5.41 -0.20
CA PHE A 183 -6.65 -6.83 -0.45
C PHE A 183 -5.97 -7.72 0.59
N TYR A 184 -4.75 -7.35 1.00
CA TYR A 184 -4.00 -8.07 2.03
C TYR A 184 -4.75 -8.00 3.37
N VAL A 185 -5.13 -6.79 3.79
CA VAL A 185 -5.92 -6.59 5.02
C VAL A 185 -7.22 -7.38 4.96
N LEU A 186 -7.95 -7.34 3.84
CA LEU A 186 -9.20 -8.10 3.69
C LEU A 186 -8.99 -9.62 3.87
N LEU A 187 -7.92 -10.19 3.30
CA LEU A 187 -7.62 -11.62 3.44
C LEU A 187 -7.25 -12.01 4.87
N ILE A 188 -6.52 -11.15 5.59
CA ILE A 188 -6.17 -11.38 6.99
C ILE A 188 -7.40 -11.25 7.89
N MET A 189 -8.23 -10.23 7.67
CA MET A 189 -9.44 -10.01 8.46
C MET A 189 -10.41 -11.19 8.31
N LYS A 190 -10.60 -11.71 7.09
CA LYS A 190 -11.40 -12.93 6.87
C LYS A 190 -10.92 -14.12 7.71
N MET A 191 -9.61 -14.35 7.71
CA MET A 191 -9.01 -15.44 8.48
C MET A 191 -9.20 -15.26 9.99
N VAL A 192 -8.91 -14.05 10.52
CA VAL A 192 -9.05 -13.76 11.96
C VAL A 192 -10.50 -13.76 12.43
N GLU A 193 -11.44 -13.52 11.51
CA GLU A 193 -12.89 -13.65 11.75
C GLU A 193 -13.39 -15.10 11.66
N GLY A 194 -12.49 -16.08 11.46
CA GLY A 194 -12.82 -17.50 11.46
C GLY A 194 -13.27 -18.06 10.12
N GLU A 195 -13.12 -17.33 9.01
CA GLU A 195 -13.34 -17.94 7.69
C GLU A 195 -12.30 -19.05 7.43
N LYS A 196 -12.73 -20.13 6.77
CA LYS A 196 -11.89 -21.28 6.47
C LYS A 196 -10.65 -20.86 5.67
N THR A 197 -9.47 -21.16 6.21
CA THR A 197 -8.16 -20.96 5.58
C THR A 197 -7.77 -22.13 4.67
N GLY A 198 -8.66 -22.43 3.72
CA GLY A 198 -8.48 -23.49 2.73
C GLY A 198 -7.55 -23.11 1.57
N TRP A 199 -7.50 -23.96 0.55
CA TRP A 199 -6.69 -23.77 -0.66
C TRP A 199 -7.07 -22.49 -1.42
N LYS A 200 -8.35 -22.10 -1.43
CA LYS A 200 -8.79 -20.84 -2.04
C LYS A 200 -8.17 -19.60 -1.38
N TRP A 201 -8.05 -19.62 -0.04
CA TRP A 201 -7.43 -18.52 0.70
C TRP A 201 -5.92 -18.49 0.42
N MET A 202 -5.26 -19.65 0.44
CA MET A 202 -3.83 -19.76 0.11
C MET A 202 -3.54 -19.26 -1.30
N LEU A 203 -4.33 -19.68 -2.30
CA LEU A 203 -4.21 -19.20 -3.68
C LEU A 203 -4.38 -17.67 -3.75
N SER A 204 -5.36 -17.11 -3.06
CA SER A 204 -5.61 -15.65 -3.06
C SER A 204 -4.45 -14.88 -2.44
N MET A 205 -3.91 -15.38 -1.31
CA MET A 205 -2.75 -14.77 -0.65
C MET A 205 -1.49 -14.87 -1.52
N SER A 206 -1.22 -16.05 -2.09
CA SER A 206 -0.08 -16.30 -2.97
C SER A 206 -0.14 -15.46 -4.25
N LEU A 207 -1.31 -15.35 -4.88
CA LEU A 207 -1.51 -14.46 -6.04
C LEU A 207 -1.27 -13.01 -5.69
N LEU A 208 -1.78 -12.53 -4.56
CA LEU A 208 -1.56 -11.15 -4.11
C LEU A 208 -0.07 -10.88 -3.88
N MET A 209 0.64 -11.79 -3.20
CA MET A 209 2.09 -11.68 -2.97
C MET A 209 2.90 -11.73 -4.27
N LEU A 210 2.50 -12.57 -5.23
CA LEU A 210 3.08 -12.58 -6.57
C LEU A 210 2.88 -11.23 -7.27
N VAL A 211 1.66 -10.67 -7.24
CA VAL A 211 1.40 -9.36 -7.85
C VAL A 211 2.25 -8.29 -7.20
N ILE A 212 2.36 -8.25 -5.87
CA ILE A 212 3.22 -7.30 -5.14
C ILE A 212 4.70 -7.44 -5.59
N THR A 213 5.21 -8.67 -5.70
CA THR A 213 6.63 -8.89 -6.06
C THR A 213 6.91 -8.60 -7.54
N LEU A 214 6.00 -8.97 -8.45
CA LEU A 214 6.08 -8.62 -9.88
C LEU A 214 6.06 -7.12 -10.09
N GLN A 215 5.33 -6.39 -9.26
CA GLN A 215 5.34 -4.94 -9.30
C GLN A 215 6.68 -4.33 -8.84
N GLY A 216 7.60 -5.11 -8.28
CA GLY A 216 8.86 -4.61 -7.73
C GLY A 216 8.70 -4.03 -6.33
N ALA A 217 7.77 -4.56 -5.53
CA ALA A 217 7.53 -4.11 -4.17
C ALA A 217 8.02 -5.14 -3.12
N ALA A 218 9.30 -5.52 -3.23
CA ALA A 218 9.88 -6.52 -2.33
C ALA A 218 9.79 -6.12 -0.85
N HIS A 219 9.91 -4.83 -0.52
CA HIS A 219 9.72 -4.34 0.85
C HIS A 219 8.34 -4.69 1.39
N PHE A 220 7.26 -4.42 0.65
CA PHE A 220 5.91 -4.78 1.07
C PHE A 220 5.71 -6.29 1.17
N PHE A 221 6.31 -7.07 0.27
CA PHE A 221 6.30 -8.53 0.39
C PHE A 221 6.91 -8.98 1.72
N ILE A 222 8.10 -8.47 2.06
CA ILE A 222 8.77 -8.78 3.33
C ILE A 222 7.89 -8.37 4.50
N TYR A 223 7.32 -7.16 4.51
CA TYR A 223 6.50 -6.68 5.61
C TYR A 223 5.21 -7.50 5.78
N CYS A 224 4.56 -7.89 4.69
CA CYS A 224 3.38 -8.78 4.71
C CYS A 224 3.74 -10.18 5.24
N ILE A 225 4.84 -10.78 4.77
CA ILE A 225 5.29 -12.10 5.26
C ILE A 225 5.70 -12.03 6.74
N THR A 226 6.41 -10.98 7.16
CA THR A 226 6.73 -10.74 8.58
C THR A 226 5.46 -10.63 9.42
N PHE A 227 4.46 -9.87 8.97
CA PHE A 227 3.19 -9.76 9.68
C PHE A 227 2.47 -11.11 9.80
N LEU A 228 2.39 -11.88 8.70
CA LEU A 228 1.83 -13.23 8.71
C LEU A 228 2.56 -14.13 9.70
N PHE A 229 3.90 -14.12 9.67
CA PHE A 229 4.71 -14.93 10.58
C PHE A 229 4.45 -14.56 12.05
N LEU A 230 4.44 -13.27 12.39
CA LEU A 230 4.10 -12.82 13.73
C LEU A 230 2.68 -13.25 14.13
N LEU A 231 1.72 -13.17 13.21
CA LEU A 231 0.36 -13.64 13.47
C LEU A 231 0.32 -15.15 13.74
N ALA A 232 1.08 -15.96 13.01
CA ALA A 232 1.21 -17.40 13.27
C ALA A 232 1.81 -17.69 14.65
N LEU A 233 2.83 -16.93 15.07
CA LEU A 233 3.46 -17.08 16.37
C LEU A 233 2.51 -16.74 17.52
N PHE A 234 1.78 -15.64 17.40
CA PHE A 234 0.87 -15.18 18.46
C PHE A 234 -0.50 -15.85 18.43
N GLN A 235 -0.86 -16.52 17.33
CA GLN A 235 -2.11 -17.28 17.17
C GLN A 235 -1.79 -18.73 16.77
N PRO A 236 -1.41 -19.60 17.73
CA PRO A 236 -0.97 -20.96 17.42
C PRO A 236 -1.97 -21.80 16.63
N HIS A 237 -3.27 -21.55 16.81
CA HIS A 237 -4.34 -22.22 16.05
C HIS A 237 -4.30 -21.90 14.54
N LEU A 238 -3.69 -20.78 14.14
CA LEU A 238 -3.47 -20.38 12.75
C LEU A 238 -2.06 -20.74 12.24
N PHE A 239 -1.19 -21.33 13.07
CA PHE A 239 0.21 -21.53 12.73
C PHE A 239 0.41 -22.35 11.46
N SER A 240 -0.17 -23.55 11.41
CA SER A 240 -0.04 -24.45 10.26
C SER A 240 -0.53 -23.85 8.94
N PRO A 241 -1.78 -23.30 8.84
CA PRO A 241 -2.23 -22.71 7.58
C PRO A 241 -1.41 -21.48 7.16
N ILE A 242 -0.99 -20.64 8.11
CA ILE A 242 -0.18 -19.46 7.78
C ILE A 242 1.21 -19.85 7.30
N ILE A 243 1.91 -20.77 7.97
CA ILE A 243 3.26 -21.20 7.55
C ILE A 243 3.21 -21.84 6.16
N LYS A 244 2.20 -22.67 5.87
CA LYS A 244 1.97 -23.20 4.52
C LYS A 244 1.81 -22.08 3.50
N ALA A 245 0.97 -21.08 3.80
CA ALA A 245 0.77 -19.94 2.91
C ALA A 245 2.05 -19.12 2.71
N ILE A 246 2.87 -18.89 3.74
CA ILE A 246 4.16 -18.20 3.62
C ILE A 246 5.08 -18.94 2.64
N VAL A 247 5.24 -20.25 2.80
CA VAL A 247 6.05 -21.08 1.89
C VAL A 247 5.53 -20.97 0.46
N LEU A 248 4.22 -21.08 0.26
CA LEU A 248 3.60 -20.97 -1.07
C LEU A 248 3.75 -19.56 -1.67
N CYS A 249 3.66 -18.50 -0.87
CA CYS A 249 3.90 -17.12 -1.31
C CYS A 249 5.35 -16.91 -1.76
N ILE A 250 6.31 -17.53 -1.06
CA ILE A 250 7.73 -17.52 -1.40
C ILE A 250 7.94 -18.28 -2.72
N LEU A 251 7.46 -19.53 -2.82
CA LEU A 251 7.60 -20.38 -4.00
C LEU A 251 6.98 -19.76 -5.26
N VAL A 252 5.76 -19.21 -5.15
CA VAL A 252 5.11 -18.56 -6.29
C VAL A 252 5.85 -17.29 -6.72
N SER A 253 6.60 -16.65 -5.83
CA SER A 253 7.32 -15.40 -6.11
C SER A 253 8.80 -15.63 -6.50
N MET A 254 9.24 -16.88 -6.71
CA MET A 254 10.63 -17.22 -7.01
C MET A 254 11.21 -16.52 -8.24
N ILE A 255 10.40 -16.25 -9.26
CA ILE A 255 10.79 -15.45 -10.43
C ILE A 255 11.34 -14.05 -10.06
N ARG A 256 10.93 -13.48 -8.92
CA ARG A 256 11.41 -12.18 -8.41
C ARG A 256 12.31 -12.30 -7.19
N ILE A 257 12.31 -13.43 -6.47
CA ILE A 257 13.14 -13.63 -5.27
C ILE A 257 14.52 -14.20 -5.61
N LEU A 258 14.63 -15.13 -6.55
CA LEU A 258 15.91 -15.77 -6.84
C LEU A 258 16.96 -14.84 -7.46
N PRO A 259 16.64 -13.98 -8.45
CA PRO A 259 17.62 -13.07 -9.01
C PRO A 259 18.35 -12.16 -7.99
N PRO A 260 17.64 -11.48 -7.08
CA PRO A 260 18.32 -10.72 -6.04
C PRO A 260 19.03 -11.62 -5.02
N ALA A 261 18.48 -12.81 -4.70
CA ALA A 261 19.14 -13.74 -3.79
C ALA A 261 20.52 -14.16 -4.33
N LEU A 262 20.64 -14.44 -5.64
CA LEU A 262 21.92 -14.71 -6.28
C LEU A 262 22.85 -13.48 -6.22
N GLN A 263 22.32 -12.30 -6.56
CA GLN A 263 23.11 -11.08 -6.65
C GLN A 263 23.67 -10.61 -5.31
N PHE A 264 22.93 -10.85 -4.22
CA PHE A 264 23.24 -10.39 -2.88
C PHE A 264 23.50 -11.56 -1.92
N ALA A 265 23.91 -12.73 -2.44
CA ALA A 265 24.20 -13.92 -1.63
C ALA A 265 25.30 -13.66 -0.56
N GLY A 266 26.25 -12.76 -0.87
CA GLY A 266 27.29 -12.30 0.07
C GLY A 266 26.86 -11.17 1.01
N GLY A 267 25.56 -10.88 1.08
CA GLY A 267 25.00 -9.72 1.79
C GLY A 267 24.85 -8.50 0.90
N THR A 268 24.11 -7.52 1.40
CA THR A 268 23.84 -6.26 0.69
C THR A 268 24.97 -5.23 0.81
N GLY A 269 25.88 -5.42 1.77
CA GLY A 269 26.97 -4.48 2.08
C GLY A 269 26.50 -3.15 2.68
N LEU A 270 25.23 -3.04 3.06
CA LEU A 270 24.66 -1.84 3.65
C LEU A 270 25.22 -1.63 5.06
N LYS A 271 25.75 -0.42 5.32
CA LYS A 271 26.34 -0.04 6.62
C LYS A 271 25.49 0.94 7.42
N PHE A 272 24.48 1.52 6.79
CA PHE A 272 23.63 2.54 7.40
C PHE A 272 22.27 1.96 7.75
N LEU A 273 21.89 2.09 9.02
CA LEU A 273 20.57 1.75 9.54
C LEU A 273 19.88 3.04 10.01
N GLY A 274 18.73 3.33 9.43
CA GLY A 274 17.83 4.39 9.87
C GLY A 274 16.91 3.92 11.01
N GLY A 275 15.69 4.45 11.05
CA GLY A 275 14.71 4.11 12.09
C GLY A 275 14.27 5.31 12.91
N PHE A 276 13.25 5.11 13.73
CA PHE A 276 12.90 6.09 14.75
C PHE A 276 13.95 6.08 15.85
N GLU A 277 14.26 7.27 16.37
CA GLU A 277 15.20 7.47 17.48
C GLU A 277 14.55 7.21 18.83
N SER A 278 13.24 7.43 18.94
CA SER A 278 12.49 7.26 20.19
C SER A 278 11.00 7.02 19.92
N VAL A 279 10.29 6.55 20.95
CA VAL A 279 8.82 6.45 20.93
C VAL A 279 8.17 7.82 20.78
N TYR A 280 8.76 8.88 21.36
CA TYR A 280 8.27 10.24 21.20
C TYR A 280 8.32 10.68 19.74
N GLN A 281 9.46 10.47 19.06
CA GLN A 281 9.58 10.75 17.63
C GLN A 281 8.52 9.97 16.85
N PHE A 282 8.34 8.67 17.14
CA PHE A 282 7.30 7.86 16.51
C PHE A 282 5.88 8.44 16.67
N LEU A 283 5.50 8.96 17.83
CA LEU A 283 4.18 9.57 18.01
C LEU A 283 4.06 10.91 17.24
N GLN A 284 5.14 11.69 17.24
CA GLN A 284 5.17 13.00 16.58
C GLN A 284 4.97 12.90 15.06
N VAL A 285 5.44 11.82 14.42
CA VAL A 285 5.37 11.68 12.95
C VAL A 285 3.96 11.54 12.38
N PHE A 286 2.96 11.28 13.24
CA PHE A 286 1.55 11.22 12.83
C PHE A 286 0.86 12.59 12.84
N THR A 287 1.34 13.53 13.65
CA THR A 287 0.65 14.82 13.90
C THR A 287 1.46 16.03 13.44
N SER A 288 2.76 15.88 13.22
CA SER A 288 3.63 16.95 12.75
C SER A 288 4.00 16.70 11.28
N PRO A 289 3.71 17.63 10.35
CA PRO A 289 4.21 17.52 8.99
C PRO A 289 5.74 17.63 9.01
N SER A 290 6.39 16.86 8.15
CA SER A 290 7.84 16.89 7.99
C SER A 290 8.24 17.74 6.78
N ASN A 291 9.47 18.24 6.80
CA ASN A 291 10.06 18.91 5.64
C ASN A 291 10.45 17.91 4.56
N GLN A 292 10.42 18.37 3.30
CA GLN A 292 10.95 17.64 2.14
C GLN A 292 12.43 17.31 2.36
N GLY A 293 12.71 16.07 2.78
CA GLY A 293 14.05 15.59 3.19
C GLY A 293 14.03 14.48 4.23
N TYR A 294 12.91 14.31 4.95
CA TYR A 294 12.74 13.26 5.98
C TYR A 294 11.61 12.27 5.65
N TRP A 295 11.47 11.89 4.38
CA TRP A 295 10.36 11.06 3.89
C TRP A 295 10.25 9.69 4.60
N GLU A 296 11.38 9.07 4.97
CA GLU A 296 11.44 7.79 5.69
C GLU A 296 10.73 7.83 7.06
N LYS A 297 10.63 9.02 7.67
CA LYS A 297 10.01 9.25 8.98
C LYS A 297 8.66 9.97 8.85
N THR A 298 8.03 10.00 7.69
CA THR A 298 6.77 10.75 7.50
C THR A 298 5.58 9.81 7.55
N TYR A 299 4.68 9.98 8.51
CA TYR A 299 3.44 9.19 8.66
C TYR A 299 2.23 10.08 8.96
N TYR A 300 2.30 11.34 8.55
CA TYR A 300 1.33 12.37 8.90
C TYR A 300 -0.10 11.96 8.56
N VAL A 301 -0.98 11.96 9.56
CA VAL A 301 -2.43 11.72 9.42
C VAL A 301 -3.27 12.90 9.95
N GLY A 302 -2.60 13.97 10.39
CA GLY A 302 -3.22 15.10 11.09
C GLY A 302 -3.65 14.75 12.51
N VAL A 303 -3.94 15.77 13.33
CA VAL A 303 -4.33 15.58 14.74
C VAL A 303 -5.66 14.83 14.83
N ILE A 304 -6.64 15.19 13.98
CA ILE A 304 -7.95 14.54 13.96
C ILE A 304 -7.83 13.09 13.47
N GLY A 305 -7.07 12.84 12.42
CA GLY A 305 -6.85 11.49 11.90
C GLY A 305 -6.10 10.60 12.91
N PHE A 306 -5.12 11.16 13.62
CA PHE A 306 -4.42 10.45 14.70
C PHE A 306 -5.36 10.11 15.86
N ALA A 307 -6.14 11.08 16.34
CA ALA A 307 -7.13 10.87 17.40
C ALA A 307 -8.19 9.83 16.99
N PHE A 308 -8.62 9.87 15.72
CA PHE A 308 -9.54 8.90 15.14
C PHE A 308 -8.98 7.47 15.15
N ILE A 309 -7.73 7.30 14.71
CA ILE A 309 -7.04 6.00 14.72
C ILE A 309 -6.83 5.50 16.15
N LEU A 310 -6.38 6.37 17.07
CA LEU A 310 -6.16 6.00 18.46
C LEU A 310 -7.46 5.57 19.14
N TYR A 311 -8.52 6.37 19.02
CA TYR A 311 -9.78 6.10 19.70
C TYR A 311 -10.55 4.93 19.04
N SER A 312 -10.85 5.02 17.75
CA SER A 312 -11.67 4.00 17.08
C SER A 312 -10.85 2.77 16.68
N GLY A 313 -9.62 2.94 16.22
CA GLY A 313 -8.78 1.83 15.76
C GLY A 313 -8.16 1.01 16.88
N ILE A 314 -7.73 1.64 17.97
CA ILE A 314 -7.07 0.98 19.10
C ILE A 314 -8.03 0.79 20.28
N ILE A 315 -8.45 1.88 20.93
CA ILE A 315 -9.18 1.83 22.21
C ILE A 315 -10.52 1.10 22.06
N LYS A 316 -11.38 1.55 21.14
CA LYS A 316 -12.72 0.95 20.95
C LYS A 316 -12.62 -0.49 20.47
N THR A 317 -11.75 -0.79 19.51
CA THR A 317 -11.52 -2.16 19.02
C THR A 317 -11.13 -3.09 20.16
N TRP A 318 -10.15 -2.69 20.99
CA TRP A 318 -9.69 -3.50 22.11
C TRP A 318 -10.80 -3.79 23.12
N MET A 319 -11.62 -2.77 23.43
CA MET A 319 -12.69 -2.87 24.41
C MET A 319 -13.90 -3.69 23.93
N LYS A 320 -14.23 -3.66 22.63
CA LYS A 320 -15.51 -4.16 22.11
C LYS A 320 -15.41 -5.40 21.22
N GLU A 321 -14.26 -5.69 20.62
CA GLU A 321 -14.15 -6.70 19.57
C GLU A 321 -12.99 -7.67 19.82
N GLU A 322 -13.29 -8.76 20.52
CA GLU A 322 -12.28 -9.75 20.91
C GLU A 322 -11.60 -10.41 19.70
N ARG A 323 -12.36 -10.64 18.63
CA ARG A 323 -11.86 -11.22 17.38
C ARG A 323 -10.65 -10.46 16.81
N TYR A 324 -10.61 -9.15 16.93
CA TYR A 324 -9.51 -8.34 16.36
C TYR A 324 -8.32 -8.21 17.31
N ARG A 325 -8.43 -8.67 18.57
CA ARG A 325 -7.31 -8.66 19.53
C ARG A 325 -6.11 -9.44 19.03
N ALA A 326 -6.35 -10.48 18.22
CA ALA A 326 -5.32 -11.30 17.58
C ALA A 326 -4.34 -10.49 16.71
N LEU A 327 -4.75 -9.33 16.20
CA LEU A 327 -3.92 -8.48 15.33
C LEU A 327 -2.98 -7.56 16.11
N PHE A 328 -3.28 -7.23 17.36
CA PHE A 328 -2.55 -6.20 18.11
C PHE A 328 -1.12 -6.59 18.44
N LEU A 329 -0.85 -7.86 18.80
CA LEU A 329 0.53 -8.30 19.08
C LEU A 329 1.43 -8.20 17.83
N PRO A 330 1.05 -8.72 16.65
CA PRO A 330 1.78 -8.47 15.41
C PRO A 330 1.98 -6.98 15.11
N ILE A 331 0.94 -6.16 15.28
CA ILE A 331 0.98 -4.69 15.08
C ILE A 331 2.03 -4.05 15.99
N ILE A 332 2.00 -4.35 17.30
CA ILE A 332 2.91 -3.78 18.30
C ILE A 332 4.35 -4.19 18.01
N VAL A 333 4.59 -5.47 17.68
CA VAL A 333 5.95 -5.96 17.38
C VAL A 333 6.52 -5.31 16.11
N MET A 334 5.71 -5.12 15.07
CA MET A 334 6.18 -4.40 13.88
C MET A 334 6.48 -2.92 14.15
N ILE A 335 5.67 -2.26 14.99
CA ILE A 335 5.96 -0.89 15.44
C ILE A 335 7.26 -0.87 16.25
N PHE A 336 7.48 -1.85 17.12
CA PHE A 336 8.69 -1.97 17.92
C PHE A 336 9.94 -2.14 17.03
N PHE A 337 9.86 -2.99 16.01
CA PHE A 337 10.92 -3.15 15.00
C PHE A 337 11.12 -1.94 14.09
N SER A 338 10.27 -0.91 14.16
CA SER A 338 10.48 0.32 13.38
C SER A 338 11.50 1.28 14.00
N VAL A 339 11.89 1.02 15.26
CA VAL A 339 12.93 1.75 15.98
C VAL A 339 14.29 1.17 15.60
N GLY A 340 15.23 2.03 15.18
CA GLY A 340 16.51 1.59 14.60
C GLY A 340 17.36 0.77 15.56
N SER A 341 17.47 1.21 16.82
CA SER A 341 18.24 0.52 17.85
C SER A 341 17.72 -0.89 18.16
N ILE A 342 16.41 -1.10 18.02
CA ILE A 342 15.76 -2.39 18.25
C ILE A 342 15.98 -3.32 17.06
N TYR A 343 15.93 -2.79 15.83
CA TYR A 343 16.14 -3.60 14.62
C TYR A 343 17.62 -3.93 14.36
N LEU A 344 18.54 -3.16 14.95
CA LEU A 344 19.98 -3.29 14.72
C LEU A 344 20.54 -4.72 14.86
N PRO A 345 20.16 -5.55 15.86
CA PRO A 345 20.65 -6.92 15.94
C PRO A 345 20.26 -7.78 14.73
N LEU A 346 19.06 -7.58 14.18
CA LEU A 346 18.60 -8.28 12.97
C LEU A 346 19.33 -7.77 11.73
N PHE A 347 19.51 -6.45 11.62
CA PHE A 347 20.25 -5.84 10.50
C PHE A 347 21.71 -6.32 10.46
N SER A 348 22.38 -6.41 11.60
CA SER A 348 23.78 -6.84 11.73
C SER A 348 23.97 -8.37 11.69
N SER A 349 22.89 -9.15 11.57
CA SER A 349 22.97 -10.62 11.57
C SER A 349 23.54 -11.22 10.29
N HIS A 350 23.64 -10.43 9.21
CA HIS A 350 24.01 -10.88 7.86
C HIS A 350 23.06 -11.95 7.27
N ILE A 351 21.88 -12.16 7.88
CA ILE A 351 20.84 -13.00 7.32
C ILE A 351 20.30 -12.29 6.07
N PRO A 352 20.32 -12.94 4.88
CA PRO A 352 19.83 -12.33 3.66
C PRO A 352 18.42 -11.75 3.83
N PHE A 353 18.17 -10.59 3.23
CA PHE A 353 16.90 -9.83 3.29
C PHE A 353 16.59 -9.12 4.61
N LEU A 354 17.16 -9.54 5.75
CA LEU A 354 17.05 -8.76 7.00
C LEU A 354 17.99 -7.56 6.97
N ASP A 355 19.20 -7.75 6.44
CA ASP A 355 20.18 -6.70 6.19
C ASP A 355 19.76 -5.72 5.07
N SER A 356 18.77 -6.09 4.24
CA SER A 356 18.26 -5.23 3.16
C SER A 356 17.28 -4.14 3.64
N GLN A 357 16.79 -4.24 4.88
CA GLN A 357 15.86 -3.26 5.46
C GLN A 357 16.61 -2.12 6.18
N ARG A 358 17.30 -1.28 5.41
CA ARG A 358 18.04 -0.11 5.94
C ARG A 358 17.18 0.95 6.63
N ALA A 359 15.87 0.95 6.43
CA ALA A 359 14.94 1.93 6.99
C ALA A 359 13.80 1.20 7.71
N PRO A 360 14.03 0.73 8.96
CA PRO A 360 13.02 -0.02 9.71
C PRO A 360 11.75 0.79 9.97
N THR A 361 11.77 2.12 9.92
CA THR A 361 10.56 2.96 10.03
C THR A 361 9.41 2.46 9.14
N ARG A 362 9.76 1.97 7.95
CA ARG A 362 8.84 1.40 6.94
C ARG A 362 7.97 0.27 7.46
N PHE A 363 8.39 -0.48 8.49
CA PHE A 363 7.57 -1.52 9.12
C PHE A 363 6.22 -0.99 9.64
N VAL A 364 6.11 0.30 9.97
CA VAL A 364 4.88 0.93 10.47
C VAL A 364 3.74 0.94 9.45
N ILE A 365 4.03 0.84 8.15
CA ILE A 365 2.98 0.99 7.14
C ILE A 365 1.92 -0.12 7.21
N ILE A 366 2.32 -1.36 7.50
CA ILE A 366 1.37 -2.48 7.65
C ILE A 366 0.47 -2.26 8.88
N PRO A 367 1.01 -2.04 10.11
CA PRO A 367 0.25 -1.60 11.27
C PRO A 367 -0.72 -0.45 10.99
N LEU A 368 -0.25 0.61 10.33
CA LEU A 368 -1.06 1.79 10.06
C LEU A 368 -2.28 1.45 9.20
N VAL A 369 -2.14 0.65 8.14
CA VAL A 369 -3.26 0.27 7.28
C VAL A 369 -4.28 -0.60 8.03
N PHE A 370 -3.83 -1.52 8.88
CA PHE A 370 -4.74 -2.27 9.75
C PHE A 370 -5.49 -1.35 10.71
N LEU A 371 -4.79 -0.44 11.38
CA LEU A 371 -5.40 0.47 12.36
C LEU A 371 -6.38 1.45 11.71
N ILE A 372 -6.09 1.97 10.51
CA ILE A 372 -7.04 2.79 9.73
C ILE A 372 -8.30 1.99 9.37
N THR A 373 -8.12 0.73 8.96
CA THR A 373 -9.23 -0.17 8.61
C THR A 373 -10.11 -0.46 9.83
N LEU A 374 -9.49 -0.87 10.95
CA LEU A 374 -10.18 -1.11 12.21
C LEU A 374 -10.89 0.15 12.72
N ALA A 375 -10.24 1.32 12.63
CA ALA A 375 -10.83 2.59 13.02
C ALA A 375 -12.11 2.87 12.24
N SER A 376 -12.11 2.62 10.94
CA SER A 376 -13.28 2.85 10.08
C SER A 376 -14.44 1.87 10.38
N ILE A 377 -14.12 0.61 10.71
CA ILE A 377 -15.10 -0.40 11.13
C ILE A 377 -15.72 -0.01 12.48
N GLN A 378 -14.90 0.32 13.47
CA GLN A 378 -15.38 0.70 14.81
C GLN A 378 -16.12 2.04 14.82
N PHE A 379 -15.71 2.95 13.94
CA PHE A 379 -16.42 4.20 13.75
C PHE A 379 -17.82 3.97 13.16
N GLN A 380 -17.97 3.04 12.20
CA GLN A 380 -19.29 2.65 11.73
C GLN A 380 -20.16 2.10 12.86
N SER A 381 -19.60 1.24 13.71
CA SER A 381 -20.28 0.73 14.91
C SER A 381 -20.72 1.88 15.84
N LEU A 382 -19.85 2.86 16.07
CA LEU A 382 -20.17 4.06 16.87
C LEU A 382 -21.30 4.89 16.25
N ILE A 383 -21.28 5.10 14.94
CA ILE A 383 -22.34 5.80 14.22
C ILE A 383 -23.69 5.07 14.36
N ASN A 384 -23.69 3.74 14.32
CA ASN A 384 -24.90 2.94 14.46
C ASN A 384 -25.53 3.07 15.87
N GLU A 385 -24.72 3.32 16.90
CA GLU A 385 -25.19 3.62 18.26
C GLU A 385 -25.83 5.02 18.37
N TRP A 386 -25.51 5.92 17.45
CA TRP A 386 -26.12 7.24 17.43
C TRP A 386 -27.53 7.11 16.87
N LYS A 387 -28.53 7.38 17.72
CA LYS A 387 -29.92 7.59 17.29
C LYS A 387 -30.01 8.76 16.28
N ASN A 388 -31.18 9.35 16.06
CA ASN A 388 -31.34 10.52 15.17
C ASN A 388 -30.65 11.84 15.67
N SER A 389 -29.50 11.75 16.35
CA SER A 389 -28.68 12.87 16.83
C SER A 389 -27.95 13.54 15.66
N TRP A 390 -28.57 14.59 15.10
CA TRP A 390 -28.00 15.35 13.99
C TRP A 390 -26.77 16.15 14.41
N GLU A 391 -26.68 16.58 15.67
CA GLU A 391 -25.57 17.34 16.23
C GLU A 391 -24.25 16.56 16.13
N LYS A 392 -24.27 15.29 16.54
CA LYS A 392 -23.11 14.39 16.43
C LYS A 392 -22.68 14.19 14.97
N LYS A 393 -23.65 14.07 14.07
CA LYS A 393 -23.38 13.91 12.63
C LYS A 393 -22.72 15.18 12.06
N VAL A 394 -23.18 16.37 12.43
CA VAL A 394 -22.57 17.64 12.00
C VAL A 394 -21.15 17.79 12.53
N ILE A 395 -20.91 17.48 13.82
CA ILE A 395 -19.57 17.50 14.41
C ILE A 395 -18.62 16.55 13.66
N VAL A 396 -19.09 15.35 13.31
CA VAL A 396 -18.30 14.43 12.49
C VAL A 396 -17.99 15.01 11.12
N LEU A 397 -18.98 15.56 10.41
CA LEU A 397 -18.74 16.14 9.08
C LEU A 397 -17.71 17.27 9.15
N PHE A 398 -17.76 18.10 10.20
CA PHE A 398 -16.76 19.14 10.43
C PHE A 398 -15.37 18.55 10.68
N GLY A 399 -15.25 17.54 11.55
CA GLY A 399 -13.98 16.84 11.78
C GLY A 399 -13.42 16.16 10.53
N MET A 400 -14.29 15.57 9.70
CA MET A 400 -13.94 14.99 8.41
C MET A 400 -13.42 16.03 7.43
N ALA A 401 -14.02 17.22 7.38
CA ALA A 401 -13.57 18.32 6.53
C ALA A 401 -12.19 18.84 6.96
N LEU A 402 -11.96 19.01 8.26
CA LEU A 402 -10.66 19.40 8.79
C LEU A 402 -9.57 18.36 8.52
N MET A 403 -9.87 17.07 8.72
CA MET A 403 -8.95 15.99 8.38
C MET A 403 -8.65 15.96 6.87
N ALA A 404 -9.64 16.15 6.01
CA ALA A 404 -9.43 16.23 4.58
C ALA A 404 -8.53 17.42 4.21
N TYR A 405 -8.76 18.58 4.82
CA TYR A 405 -7.94 19.78 4.62
C TYR A 405 -6.46 19.52 4.97
N ASP A 406 -6.19 18.99 6.17
CA ASP A 406 -4.83 18.70 6.64
C ASP A 406 -4.09 17.74 5.69
N LEU A 407 -4.75 16.66 5.29
CA LEU A 407 -4.17 15.64 4.43
C LEU A 407 -3.94 16.14 3.00
N ILE A 408 -4.88 16.90 2.43
CA ILE A 408 -4.73 17.53 1.11
C ILE A 408 -3.61 18.57 1.13
N TYR A 409 -3.55 19.39 2.18
CA TYR A 409 -2.49 20.38 2.35
C TYR A 409 -1.12 19.71 2.42
N ASN A 410 -0.95 18.68 3.27
CA ASN A 410 0.28 17.90 3.34
C ASN A 410 0.61 17.25 1.98
N SER A 411 -0.40 16.73 1.27
CA SER A 411 -0.21 16.19 -0.08
C SER A 411 0.31 17.22 -1.08
N ARG A 412 -0.18 18.47 -1.02
CA ARG A 412 0.34 19.55 -1.86
C ARG A 412 1.78 19.88 -1.51
N VAL A 413 2.15 19.96 -0.22
CA VAL A 413 3.53 20.23 0.20
C VAL A 413 4.52 19.25 -0.44
N TRP A 414 4.13 17.98 -0.58
CA TRP A 414 4.97 16.94 -1.17
C TRP A 414 4.83 16.76 -2.69
N SER A 415 3.92 17.49 -3.34
CA SER A 415 3.69 17.40 -4.79
C SER A 415 4.93 17.81 -5.60
N LEU A 416 5.08 17.24 -6.79
CA LEU A 416 6.28 17.45 -7.61
C LEU A 416 6.45 18.90 -8.09
N GLN A 417 5.33 19.64 -8.21
CA GLN A 417 5.36 21.06 -8.56
C GLN A 417 6.06 21.92 -7.49
N ASN A 418 6.01 21.50 -6.22
CA ASN A 418 6.48 22.29 -5.08
C ASN A 418 7.95 22.01 -4.70
N TYR A 419 8.69 21.26 -5.52
CA TYR A 419 10.15 21.17 -5.39
C TYR A 419 10.81 22.38 -6.04
N GLY A 420 11.53 23.15 -5.21
CA GLY A 420 12.29 24.34 -5.65
C GLY A 420 13.31 24.01 -6.73
N VAL A 421 13.58 24.98 -7.62
CA VAL A 421 14.45 24.81 -8.79
C VAL A 421 15.87 24.36 -8.41
N SER A 422 16.40 24.84 -7.28
CA SER A 422 17.73 24.45 -6.78
C SER A 422 17.85 22.98 -6.34
N LYS A 423 16.73 22.28 -6.16
CA LYS A 423 16.71 20.85 -5.83
C LYS A 423 16.56 19.94 -7.06
N ARG A 424 16.65 20.51 -8.26
CA ARG A 424 16.48 19.79 -9.53
C ARG A 424 17.84 19.49 -10.15
N ALA A 425 18.01 18.26 -10.60
CA ALA A 425 19.12 17.84 -11.41
C ALA A 425 19.10 18.57 -12.77
N THR A 426 20.28 18.81 -13.32
CA THR A 426 20.45 19.49 -14.62
C THR A 426 21.05 18.57 -15.67
N ASP A 427 21.61 17.44 -15.25
CA ASP A 427 22.13 16.38 -16.07
C ASP A 427 21.04 15.41 -16.52
N ILE A 428 21.35 14.61 -17.55
CA ILE A 428 20.46 13.57 -18.07
C ILE A 428 21.20 12.24 -17.95
N ILE A 429 20.63 11.32 -17.17
CA ILE A 429 21.16 9.96 -17.07
C ILE A 429 20.56 9.12 -18.19
N SER A 430 21.36 8.86 -19.22
CA SER A 430 21.02 7.89 -20.27
C SER A 430 21.45 6.49 -19.86
N VAL A 431 20.60 5.50 -20.14
CA VAL A 431 20.95 4.10 -19.96
C VAL A 431 20.71 3.34 -21.26
N SER A 432 21.69 2.50 -21.61
CA SER A 432 21.67 1.67 -22.81
C SER A 432 21.26 0.23 -22.46
N VAL A 433 20.67 -0.45 -23.44
CA VAL A 433 20.37 -1.88 -23.32
C VAL A 433 21.63 -2.68 -23.66
N ALA A 434 22.08 -3.49 -22.71
CA ALA A 434 23.21 -4.39 -22.91
C ALA A 434 22.71 -5.79 -23.24
N SER A 435 23.51 -6.54 -23.99
CA SER A 435 23.26 -7.97 -24.23
C SER A 435 24.61 -8.68 -24.18
N TYR A 436 24.82 -9.44 -23.11
CA TYR A 436 26.02 -10.26 -22.94
C TYR A 436 25.66 -11.60 -22.29
N PRO A 437 26.44 -12.66 -22.52
CA PRO A 437 26.21 -13.96 -21.88
C PRO A 437 26.30 -13.86 -20.36
N ASP A 438 25.24 -14.30 -19.67
CA ASP A 438 25.20 -14.38 -18.21
C ASP A 438 24.49 -15.68 -17.78
N PRO A 439 25.13 -16.85 -17.95
CA PRO A 439 24.47 -18.15 -17.77
C PRO A 439 23.89 -18.34 -16.37
N ALA A 440 24.57 -17.82 -15.34
CA ALA A 440 24.11 -17.92 -13.95
C ALA A 440 22.80 -17.14 -13.74
N TYR A 441 22.71 -15.91 -14.27
CA TYR A 441 21.50 -15.12 -14.19
C TYR A 441 20.34 -15.74 -14.98
N ILE A 442 20.60 -16.18 -16.22
CA ILE A 442 19.57 -16.82 -17.05
C ILE A 442 19.05 -18.11 -16.42
N THR A 443 19.94 -18.96 -15.90
CA THR A 443 19.56 -20.18 -15.18
C THR A 443 18.67 -19.86 -13.98
N THR A 444 19.01 -18.81 -13.24
CA THR A 444 18.22 -18.35 -12.09
C THR A 444 16.82 -17.89 -12.49
N LEU A 445 16.69 -17.19 -13.62
CA LEU A 445 15.39 -16.78 -14.15
C LEU A 445 14.54 -17.97 -14.61
N ILE A 446 15.16 -18.96 -15.26
CA ILE A 446 14.47 -20.19 -15.69
C ILE A 446 13.97 -20.98 -14.50
N ILE A 447 14.83 -21.25 -13.51
CA ILE A 447 14.48 -21.98 -12.29
C ILE A 447 13.38 -21.23 -11.52
N GLY A 448 13.53 -19.91 -11.36
CA GLY A 448 12.54 -19.09 -10.68
C GLY A 448 11.18 -19.11 -11.36
N SER A 449 11.16 -19.02 -12.70
CA SER A 449 9.93 -19.08 -13.49
C SER A 449 9.26 -20.45 -13.41
N ALA A 450 10.03 -21.54 -13.53
CA ALA A 450 9.53 -22.90 -13.41
C ALA A 450 8.92 -23.15 -12.02
N CYS A 451 9.60 -22.75 -10.95
CA CYS A 451 9.10 -22.89 -9.59
C CYS A 451 7.80 -22.12 -9.38
N THR A 452 7.74 -20.86 -9.85
CA THR A 452 6.55 -20.02 -9.83
C THR A 452 5.37 -20.71 -10.55
N LEU A 453 5.57 -21.17 -11.78
CA LEU A 453 4.53 -21.76 -12.61
C LEU A 453 3.99 -23.08 -12.04
N ILE A 454 4.88 -23.99 -11.64
CA ILE A 454 4.49 -25.30 -11.06
C ILE A 454 3.68 -25.08 -9.78
N THR A 455 4.15 -24.19 -8.91
CA THR A 455 3.45 -23.86 -7.66
C THR A 455 2.07 -23.26 -7.93
N LEU A 456 1.98 -22.32 -8.88
CA LEU A 456 0.72 -21.67 -9.22
C LEU A 456 -0.30 -22.66 -9.82
N ILE A 457 0.12 -23.51 -10.75
CA ILE A 457 -0.73 -24.56 -11.34
C ILE A 457 -1.23 -25.50 -10.25
N GLY A 458 -0.34 -25.95 -9.35
CA GLY A 458 -0.71 -26.79 -8.21
C GLY A 458 -1.75 -26.13 -7.31
N LEU A 459 -1.57 -24.84 -6.97
CA LEU A 459 -2.53 -24.11 -6.14
C LEU A 459 -3.89 -23.92 -6.80
N ILE A 460 -3.91 -23.60 -8.10
CA ILE A 460 -5.16 -23.49 -8.87
C ILE A 460 -5.90 -24.82 -8.87
N PHE A 461 -5.20 -25.92 -9.12
CA PHE A 461 -5.78 -27.27 -9.11
C PHE A 461 -6.35 -27.64 -7.73
N LEU A 462 -5.61 -27.39 -6.66
CA LEU A 462 -6.06 -27.69 -5.29
C LEU A 462 -7.25 -26.83 -4.85
N ALA A 463 -7.24 -25.54 -5.18
CA ALA A 463 -8.36 -24.63 -4.92
C ALA A 463 -9.62 -25.03 -5.70
N TYR A 464 -9.47 -25.46 -6.96
CA TYR A 464 -10.57 -25.96 -7.78
C TYR A 464 -11.16 -27.26 -7.21
N ARG A 465 -10.30 -28.19 -6.76
CA ARG A 465 -10.74 -29.45 -6.14
C ARG A 465 -11.49 -29.21 -4.83
N GLU A 466 -11.01 -28.31 -3.98
CA GLU A 466 -11.69 -27.91 -2.73
C GLU A 466 -13.11 -27.38 -3.01
N GLN A 467 -13.27 -26.58 -4.06
CA GLN A 467 -14.59 -26.07 -4.44
C GLN A 467 -15.57 -27.19 -4.84
N LYS A 468 -15.10 -28.20 -5.60
CA LYS A 468 -15.94 -29.35 -5.98
C LYS A 468 -16.38 -30.24 -4.83
N GLN A 469 -15.65 -30.23 -3.71
CA GLN A 469 -15.99 -31.04 -2.54
C GLN A 469 -16.96 -30.33 -1.58
N THR A 470 -17.19 -29.03 -1.79
CA THR A 470 -18.05 -28.20 -0.93
C THR A 470 -19.43 -27.90 -1.54
N VAL A 471 -19.61 -28.24 -2.82
CA VAL A 471 -20.89 -28.26 -3.55
C VAL A 471 -21.35 -29.71 -3.62
#